data_AF-A0A269Z3F2-F1
#
_entry.id   AF-A0A269Z3F2-F1
#
_cell.length_a   1.000
_cell.length_b   1.000
_cell.length_c   1.000
_cell.angle_alpha   90.00
_cell.angle_beta   90.00
_cell.angle_gamma   90.00
#
_symmetry.space_group_name_H-M   'P 1'
#
loop_
_entity.id
_entity.type
_entity.pdbx_description
1 polymer ?
#
loop_
_entity_poly.entity_id
_entity_poly.type
_entity_poly.pdbx_seq_one_letter_code
_entity_poly.pdbx_strand_id
1 'polypeptide(L)' 'AMTFVSNTAYENGIYRQLNLQRMVRPVKNIRNLTKADMKNNSATPKLDVDPQTYEVYVDGEKITSEAATELPLTQRYFLF' A
#
# COMPACT_ATOMS: atom_id res chain seq x y z
N ALA A 1 -19.61 6.51 -7.52
CA ALA A 1 -18.44 5.64 -7.35
C ALA A 1 -17.70 5.47 -8.69
N MET A 2 -16.40 5.17 -8.68
CA MET A 2 -15.57 5.05 -9.89
C MET A 2 -14.98 3.65 -10.02
N THR A 3 -14.63 3.25 -11.24
CA THR A 3 -13.86 2.05 -11.57
C THR A 3 -12.60 2.48 -12.31
N PHE A 4 -11.43 2.18 -11.75
CA PHE A 4 -10.15 2.45 -12.40
C PHE A 4 -9.72 1.23 -13.23
N VAL A 5 -9.25 1.47 -14.46
CA VAL A 5 -8.79 0.43 -15.40
C VAL A 5 -7.42 0.80 -15.99
N SER A 6 -6.78 -0.12 -16.72
CA SER A 6 -5.57 0.22 -17.49
C SER A 6 -5.87 1.21 -18.62
N ASN A 7 -4.87 1.99 -19.05
CA ASN A 7 -4.98 2.87 -20.22
C ASN A 7 -5.52 2.08 -21.43
N THR A 8 -4.92 0.93 -21.74
CA THR A 8 -5.30 0.08 -22.88
C THR A 8 -6.76 -0.36 -22.83
N ALA A 9 -7.26 -0.80 -21.66
CA ALA A 9 -8.66 -1.21 -21.54
C ALA A 9 -9.63 -0.03 -21.72
N TYR A 10 -9.26 1.14 -21.18
CA TYR A 10 -10.03 2.37 -21.36
C TYR A 10 -10.11 2.79 -22.83
N GLU A 11 -8.96 2.83 -23.50
CA GLU A 11 -8.83 3.17 -24.93
C GLU A 11 -9.59 2.18 -25.83
N ASN A 12 -9.58 0.89 -25.49
CA ASN A 12 -10.35 -0.14 -26.18
C ASN A 12 -11.85 -0.14 -25.84
N GLY A 13 -12.33 0.81 -25.04
CA GLY A 13 -13.76 0.99 -24.76
C GLY A 13 -14.38 -0.08 -23.86
N ILE A 14 -13.61 -0.67 -22.94
CA ILE A 14 -14.07 -1.76 -22.04
C ILE A 14 -15.37 -1.42 -21.31
N TYR A 15 -15.59 -0.15 -20.98
CA TYR A 15 -16.80 0.32 -20.30
C TYR A 15 -18.06 0.17 -21.15
N ARG A 16 -17.94 0.26 -22.48
CA ARG A 16 -19.04 -0.01 -23.41
C ARG A 16 -19.22 -1.51 -23.61
N GLN A 17 -18.11 -2.24 -23.81
CA GLN A 17 -18.14 -3.69 -24.04
C GLN A 17 -18.82 -4.45 -22.89
N LEU A 18 -18.58 -4.01 -21.64
CA LEU A 18 -19.15 -4.62 -20.44
C LEU A 18 -20.39 -3.88 -19.90
N ASN A 19 -20.89 -2.87 -20.62
CA ASN A 19 -22.02 -2.03 -20.21
C ASN A 19 -21.90 -1.51 -18.75
N LEU A 20 -20.72 -1.01 -18.40
CA LEU A 20 -20.43 -0.53 -17.04
C LEU A 20 -21.16 0.80 -16.79
N GLN A 21 -21.98 0.83 -15.74
CA GLN A 21 -22.76 2.02 -15.35
C GLN A 21 -21.97 3.00 -14.46
N ARG A 22 -20.87 2.55 -13.86
CA ARG A 22 -19.98 3.40 -13.04
C ARG A 22 -19.09 4.26 -13.93
N MET A 23 -18.64 5.41 -13.41
CA MET A 23 -17.62 6.19 -14.09
C MET A 23 -16.35 5.34 -14.21
N VAL A 24 -15.85 5.16 -15.44
CA VAL A 24 -14.60 4.42 -15.71
C VAL A 24 -13.51 5.42 -16.05
N ARG A 25 -12.33 5.28 -15.42
CA ARG A 25 -11.16 6.14 -15.70
C ARG A 25 -9.88 5.31 -15.78
N PRO A 26 -8.94 5.68 -16.64
CA PRO A 26 -7.67 4.97 -16.71
C PRO A 26 -6.71 5.40 -15.58
N VAL A 27 -5.90 4.47 -15.10
CA VAL A 27 -4.74 4.77 -14.23
C VAL A 27 -3.58 5.31 -15.08
N LYS A 28 -2.78 6.24 -14.52
CA LYS A 28 -1.63 6.87 -15.21
C LYS A 28 -0.48 7.17 -14.26
N ASN A 29 0.71 7.41 -14.81
CA ASN A 29 1.92 7.87 -14.09
C ASN A 29 2.43 6.92 -12.98
N ILE A 30 2.19 5.62 -13.09
CA ILE A 30 2.54 4.63 -12.07
C ILE A 30 3.97 4.07 -12.19
N ARG A 31 4.71 4.43 -13.25
CA ARG A 31 6.05 3.88 -13.53
C ARG A 31 7.20 4.78 -13.10
N ASN A 32 6.91 6.06 -12.86
CA ASN A 32 7.92 7.07 -12.54
C ASN A 32 7.98 7.37 -11.03
N LEU A 33 7.12 6.72 -10.23
CA LEU A 33 7.06 6.91 -8.79
C LEU A 33 8.19 6.13 -8.11
N THR A 34 8.77 6.76 -7.12
CA THR A 34 9.83 6.25 -6.25
C THR A 34 9.39 6.31 -4.79
N LYS A 35 10.22 5.80 -3.87
CA LYS A 35 9.98 5.94 -2.44
C LYS A 35 9.91 7.42 -2.01
N ALA A 36 10.61 8.31 -2.71
CA ALA A 36 10.60 9.75 -2.45
C ALA A 36 9.22 10.40 -2.67
N ASP A 37 8.37 9.82 -3.51
CA ASP A 37 7.05 10.38 -3.81
C ASP A 37 6.01 10.10 -2.70
N MET A 38 6.32 9.20 -1.76
CA MET A 38 5.44 8.85 -0.65
C MET A 38 5.39 9.99 0.38
N LYS A 39 4.20 10.59 0.56
CA LYS A 39 4.00 11.68 1.52
C LYS A 39 4.16 11.17 2.95
N ASN A 40 4.97 11.89 3.73
CA ASN A 40 5.30 11.60 5.13
C ASN A 40 6.02 10.25 5.37
N ASN A 41 6.37 9.49 4.32
CA ASN A 41 6.83 8.10 4.43
C ASN A 41 7.87 7.71 3.36
N SER A 42 8.85 8.57 3.11
CA SER A 42 9.82 8.46 2.01
C SER A 42 11.20 7.91 2.39
N ALA A 43 11.41 7.47 3.63
CA ALA A 43 12.70 6.97 4.10
C ALA A 43 13.18 5.73 3.31
N THR A 44 14.49 5.66 3.06
CA THR A 44 15.20 4.54 2.40
C THR A 44 16.46 4.14 3.19
N PRO A 45 16.32 3.68 4.44
CA PRO A 45 17.46 3.32 5.27
C PRO A 45 18.12 2.02 4.79
N LYS A 46 19.31 1.72 5.33
CA LYS A 46 19.93 0.39 5.17
C LYS A 46 19.19 -0.60 6.07
N LEU A 47 18.67 -1.67 5.47
CA LEU A 47 18.00 -2.75 6.18
C LEU A 47 18.86 -4.01 6.12
N ASP A 48 19.13 -4.59 7.27
CA ASP A 48 19.83 -5.87 7.42
C ASP A 48 18.97 -6.85 8.25
N VAL A 49 19.00 -8.13 7.89
CA VAL A 49 18.29 -9.19 8.62
C VAL A 49 19.27 -10.33 8.88
N ASP A 50 19.40 -10.72 10.15
CA ASP A 50 20.22 -11.88 10.52
C ASP A 50 19.53 -13.19 10.05
N PRO A 51 20.21 -14.05 9.27
CA PRO A 51 19.58 -15.20 8.64
C PRO A 51 19.30 -16.37 9.61
N GLN A 52 19.84 -16.33 10.84
CA GLN A 52 19.67 -17.40 11.83
C GLN A 52 18.66 -17.01 12.91
N THR A 53 18.75 -15.77 13.39
CA THR A 53 17.94 -15.24 14.49
C THR A 53 16.74 -14.41 14.03
N TYR A 54 16.75 -13.98 12.75
CA TYR A 54 15.74 -13.10 12.15
C TYR A 54 15.64 -11.71 12.79
N GLU A 55 16.69 -11.30 13.51
CA GLU A 55 16.79 -9.95 14.04
C GLU A 55 16.93 -8.94 12.90
N VAL A 56 16.21 -7.82 13.01
CA VAL A 56 16.15 -6.77 11.99
C VAL A 56 16.90 -5.55 12.48
N TYR A 57 17.72 -4.97 11.60
CA TYR A 57 18.51 -3.79 11.86
C TYR A 57 18.18 -2.69 10.84
N VAL A 58 18.11 -1.45 11.32
CA VAL A 58 17.96 -0.24 10.52
C VAL A 58 19.17 0.63 10.77
N ASP A 59 19.95 0.91 9.73
CA ASP A 59 21.18 1.70 9.82
C ASP A 59 22.15 1.20 10.93
N GLY A 60 22.17 -0.12 11.14
CA GLY A 60 23.01 -0.79 12.14
C GLY A 60 22.39 -0.90 13.54
N GLU A 61 21.24 -0.27 13.79
CA GLU A 61 20.53 -0.34 15.06
C GLU A 61 19.46 -1.44 15.03
N LYS A 62 19.46 -2.33 16.04
CA LYS A 62 18.46 -3.38 16.16
C LYS A 62 17.10 -2.76 16.45
N ILE A 63 16.10 -3.11 15.65
CA ILE A 63 14.71 -2.69 15.87
C ILE A 63 13.86 -3.86 16.36
N THR A 64 13.00 -3.59 17.34
CA THR A 64 12.04 -4.57 17.87
C THR A 64 10.91 -3.83 18.59
N SER A 65 9.80 -4.52 18.85
CA SER A 65 8.69 -4.03 19.66
C SER A 65 8.06 -5.17 20.44
N GLU A 66 7.53 -4.87 21.62
CA GLU A 66 6.75 -5.83 22.40
C GLU A 66 5.34 -6.01 21.80
N ALA A 67 4.77 -7.19 22.02
CA ALA A 67 3.39 -7.44 21.64
C ALA A 67 2.43 -6.67 22.56
N ALA A 68 1.53 -5.88 21.97
CA ALA A 68 0.46 -5.22 22.73
C ALA A 68 -0.60 -6.23 23.17
N THR A 69 -1.06 -6.15 24.42
CA THR A 69 -2.12 -7.01 24.98
C THR A 69 -3.53 -6.46 24.74
N GLU A 70 -3.64 -5.16 24.46
CA GLU A 70 -4.88 -4.47 24.12
C GLU A 70 -4.61 -3.36 23.08
N LEU A 71 -5.65 -2.96 22.33
CA LEU A 71 -5.54 -1.91 21.32
C LEU A 71 -6.70 -0.91 21.41
N PRO A 72 -6.46 0.39 21.19
CA PRO A 72 -7.51 1.37 21.04
C PRO A 72 -8.33 1.10 19.76
N LEU A 73 -9.52 1.69 19.66
CA LEU A 73 -10.42 1.53 18.50
C LEU A 73 -10.87 0.08 18.23
N THR A 74 -10.90 -0.78 19.27
CA THR A 74 -11.34 -2.18 19.19
C THR A 74 -12.63 -2.44 19.97
N GLN A 75 -12.61 -3.23 21.05
CA GLN A 75 -13.76 -3.72 21.83
C GLN A 75 -14.71 -2.60 22.30
N ARG A 76 -14.22 -1.38 22.47
CA ARG A 76 -15.05 -0.22 22.81
C ARG A 76 -16.05 0.16 21.71
N TYR A 77 -15.75 -0.13 20.45
CA TYR A 77 -16.49 0.37 19.28
C TYR A 77 -17.22 -0.71 18.49
N PHE A 78 -16.87 -1.99 18.68
CA PHE A 78 -17.46 -3.10 17.95
C PHE A 78 -18.25 -4.02 18.88
N LEU A 79 -19.46 -4.39 18.45
CA LEU A 79 -20.36 -5.24 19.23
C LEU A 79 -19.87 -6.68 19.34
N PHE A 80 -19.16 -7.17 18.32
CA PHE A 80 -18.52 -8.48 18.24
C PHE A 80 -17.18 -8.34 17.51
#